data_AF-A0A157QPJ6-F1
#
_entry.id   AF-A0A157QPJ6-F1
#
_cell.length_a   1.000
_cell.length_b   1.000
_cell.length_c   1.000
_cell.angle_alpha   90.00
_cell.angle_beta   90.00
_cell.angle_gamma   90.00
#
_symmetry.space_group_name_H-M   'P 1'
#
loop_
_entity.id
_entity.type
_entity.pdbx_description
1 polymer ?
#
loop_
_entity_poly.entity_id
_entity_poly.type
_entity_poly.pdbx_seq_one_letter_code
_entity_poly.pdbx_strand_id
1 'polypeptide(L)'
;MHTPSTTPEQTVGLDIAINALDSILRQSTIPFIHDIARAALDRLQAGPAGDNLVRVIVAFDRFNARRYGQPWIARVVRWPPGKRCDLTFGIFLGSASGGDGEVLARAGDIIRWGQRDHRGRHTWARWGIAQDDGSVQPCAERDARRAYRI
;
A
#
# COMPACT_ATOMS: atom_id res chain seq x y z
N MET A 1 24.60 -6.51 13.51
CA MET A 1 23.79 -7.04 12.39
C MET A 1 23.56 -8.53 12.64
N HIS A 2 22.42 -8.90 13.24
CA HIS A 2 22.02 -10.30 13.35
C HIS A 2 21.02 -10.56 12.22
N THR A 3 21.42 -11.31 11.20
CA THR A 3 20.47 -11.93 10.27
C THR A 3 19.73 -13.04 11.02
N PRO A 4 18.38 -13.12 10.97
CA PRO A 4 17.68 -14.27 11.51
C PRO A 4 18.03 -15.50 10.69
N SER A 5 18.63 -16.50 11.32
CA SER A 5 18.91 -17.79 10.70
C SER A 5 17.61 -18.58 10.58
N THR A 6 17.08 -18.71 9.36
CA THR A 6 15.89 -19.52 9.07
C THR A 6 16.21 -21.00 9.33
N THR A 7 15.42 -21.65 10.18
CA THR A 7 15.60 -23.07 10.54
C THR A 7 15.21 -23.98 9.37
N PRO A 8 15.94 -25.08 9.09
CA PRO A 8 15.68 -25.96 7.94
C PRO A 8 14.23 -26.47 7.81
N GLU A 9 13.53 -26.67 8.93
CA GLU A 9 12.12 -27.08 8.96
C GLU A 9 11.16 -26.05 8.33
N GLN A 10 11.43 -24.75 8.50
CA GLN A 10 10.61 -23.67 7.92
C GLN A 10 10.78 -23.58 6.40
N THR A 11 11.94 -24.00 5.89
CA THR A 11 12.25 -24.00 4.45
C THR A 11 11.45 -25.09 3.74
N VAL A 12 11.37 -26.29 4.33
CA VAL A 12 10.60 -27.42 3.79
C VAL A 12 9.10 -27.11 3.72
N GLY A 13 8.54 -26.49 4.74
CA GLY A 13 7.12 -26.10 4.75
C GLY A 13 6.76 -25.06 3.68
N LEU A 14 7.65 -24.08 3.45
CA LEU A 14 7.48 -23.05 2.43
C LEU A 14 7.51 -23.64 1.02
N ASP A 15 8.46 -24.53 0.74
CA ASP A 15 8.58 -25.18 -0.57
C ASP A 15 7.34 -26.03 -0.89
N ILE A 16 6.77 -26.72 0.10
CA ILE A 16 5.52 -27.47 -0.07
C ILE A 16 4.36 -26.53 -0.44
N ALA A 17 4.23 -25.41 0.25
CA ALA A 17 3.16 -24.44 0.01
C ALA A 17 3.27 -23.78 -1.38
N ILE A 18 4.49 -23.40 -1.79
CA ILE A 18 4.78 -22.85 -3.13
C ILE A 18 4.40 -23.85 -4.21
N ASN A 19 4.84 -25.11 -4.08
CA ASN A 19 4.55 -26.15 -5.07
C ASN A 19 3.05 -26.46 -5.17
N ALA A 20 2.31 -26.43 -4.06
CA ALA A 20 0.87 -26.63 -4.06
C ALA A 20 0.14 -25.51 -4.83
N LEU A 21 0.53 -24.25 -4.64
CA LEU A 21 -0.05 -23.10 -5.34
C LEU A 21 0.28 -23.12 -6.83
N ASP A 22 1.51 -23.46 -7.19
CA ASP A 22 1.93 -23.64 -8.58
C ASP A 22 1.11 -24.73 -9.30
N SER A 23 0.82 -25.82 -8.60
CA SER A 23 -0.04 -26.89 -9.11
C SER A 23 -1.48 -26.40 -9.34
N ILE A 24 -2.04 -25.64 -8.40
CA ILE A 24 -3.38 -25.05 -8.54
C ILE A 24 -3.44 -24.09 -9.74
N LEU A 25 -2.42 -23.25 -9.94
CA LEU A 25 -2.35 -22.32 -11.08
C LEU A 25 -2.32 -23.05 -12.43
N ARG A 26 -1.64 -24.20 -12.50
CA ARG A 26 -1.56 -25.01 -13.72
C ARG A 26 -2.85 -25.77 -14.04
N GLN A 27 -3.63 -26.13 -13.03
CA GLN A 27 -4.79 -27.02 -13.18
C GLN A 27 -6.13 -26.28 -13.16
N SER A 28 -6.21 -25.12 -12.50
CA SER A 28 -7.47 -24.41 -12.32
C SER A 28 -7.85 -23.61 -13.56
N THR A 29 -9.01 -23.91 -14.13
CA THR A 29 -9.65 -23.10 -15.18
C THR A 29 -10.58 -22.03 -14.62
N ILE A 30 -10.75 -21.97 -13.29
CA ILE A 30 -11.63 -21.02 -12.61
C ILE A 30 -10.83 -19.72 -12.33
N PRO A 31 -11.16 -18.59 -12.97
CA PRO A 31 -10.37 -17.36 -12.86
C PRO A 31 -10.17 -16.87 -11.42
N PHE A 32 -11.22 -16.95 -10.60
CA PHE A 32 -11.15 -16.54 -9.19
C PHE A 32 -10.15 -17.35 -8.37
N ILE A 33 -10.10 -18.67 -8.58
CA ILE A 33 -9.13 -19.54 -7.89
C ILE A 33 -7.72 -19.26 -8.39
N HIS A 34 -7.58 -18.99 -9.69
CA HIS A 34 -6.31 -18.63 -10.30
C HIS A 34 -5.75 -17.31 -9.72
N ASP A 35 -6.60 -16.31 -9.51
CA ASP A 35 -6.19 -15.01 -8.95
C ASP A 35 -5.75 -15.14 -7.49
N ILE A 36 -6.52 -15.88 -6.67
CA ILE A 36 -6.17 -16.15 -5.27
C ILE A 36 -4.85 -16.92 -5.17
N ALA A 37 -4.69 -17.98 -5.96
CA ALA A 37 -3.47 -18.79 -5.93
C ALA A 37 -2.23 -18.00 -6.34
N ARG A 38 -2.38 -17.08 -7.31
CA ARG A 38 -1.30 -16.20 -7.75
C ARG A 38 -0.95 -15.19 -6.66
N ALA A 39 -1.94 -14.53 -6.06
CA ALA A 39 -1.71 -13.58 -4.97
C ALA A 39 -1.13 -14.23 -3.70
N ALA A 40 -1.42 -15.51 -3.45
CA ALA A 40 -0.81 -16.27 -2.36
C ALA A 40 0.63 -16.66 -2.68
N LEU A 41 0.91 -17.06 -3.94
CA LEU A 41 2.25 -17.42 -4.38
C LEU A 41 3.18 -16.21 -4.34
N ASP A 42 2.74 -15.06 -4.84
CA ASP A 42 3.47 -13.79 -4.79
C ASP A 42 3.85 -13.44 -3.34
N ARG A 43 2.94 -13.67 -2.39
CA ARG A 43 3.19 -13.42 -0.95
C ARG A 43 4.20 -14.38 -0.33
N LEU A 44 4.20 -15.65 -0.72
CA LEU A 44 5.14 -16.64 -0.19
C LEU A 44 6.53 -16.52 -0.80
N GLN A 45 6.61 -16.22 -2.10
CA GLN A 45 7.88 -16.01 -2.81
C GLN A 45 8.58 -14.72 -2.40
N ALA A 46 7.84 -13.70 -1.93
CA ALA A 46 8.41 -12.50 -1.33
C ALA A 46 9.16 -12.77 0.00
N GLY A 47 9.03 -13.97 0.60
CA GLY A 47 9.71 -14.35 1.84
C GLY A 47 9.25 -13.54 3.07
N PRO A 48 9.97 -13.58 4.21
CA PRO A 48 9.69 -12.71 5.37
C PRO A 48 9.84 -11.21 5.07
N ALA A 49 10.35 -10.83 3.88
CA ALA A 49 10.24 -9.48 3.33
C ALA A 49 8.80 -9.13 2.86
N GLY A 50 7.85 -10.06 2.92
CA GLY A 50 6.41 -9.78 2.92
C GLY A 50 5.95 -8.91 4.10
N ASP A 51 6.84 -8.66 5.07
CA ASP A 51 6.73 -7.66 6.13
C ASP A 51 7.73 -6.50 6.00
N ASN A 52 8.23 -6.21 4.78
CA ASN A 52 8.92 -4.94 4.49
C ASN A 52 7.90 -3.78 4.46
N LEU A 53 7.38 -3.47 5.64
CA LEU A 53 6.75 -2.19 5.88
C LEU A 53 7.83 -1.12 5.76
N VAL A 54 7.70 -0.31 4.71
CA VAL A 54 8.47 0.90 4.53
C VAL A 54 7.71 2.07 5.15
N ARG A 55 8.46 2.99 5.73
CA ARG A 55 7.93 4.26 6.20
C ARG A 55 7.79 5.20 5.00
N VAL A 56 6.56 5.42 4.56
CA VAL A 56 6.27 6.35 3.46
C VAL A 56 6.09 7.74 4.01
N ILE A 57 6.82 8.70 3.45
CA ILE A 57 6.80 10.10 3.87
C ILE A 57 6.41 10.99 2.70
N VAL A 58 5.46 11.90 2.94
CA VAL A 58 5.08 12.94 2.00
C VAL A 58 5.17 14.30 2.68
N ALA A 59 6.01 15.18 2.14
CA ALA A 59 6.15 16.54 2.63
C ALA A 59 4.97 17.43 2.22
N PHE A 60 4.58 18.33 3.12
CA PHE A 60 3.57 19.34 2.88
C PHE A 60 4.09 20.73 3.23
N ASP A 61 3.82 21.68 2.32
CA ASP A 61 4.10 23.09 2.53
C ASP A 61 3.22 23.70 3.62
N ARG A 62 3.61 24.91 4.06
CA ARG A 62 2.79 25.77 4.92
C ARG A 62 1.39 25.97 4.35
N PHE A 63 0.40 26.06 5.22
CA PHE A 63 -0.99 26.27 4.83
C PHE A 63 -1.73 27.20 5.79
N ASN A 64 -2.80 27.82 5.30
CA ASN A 64 -3.69 28.64 6.14
C ASN A 64 -4.65 27.74 6.92
N ALA A 65 -4.35 27.45 8.19
CA ALA A 65 -5.16 26.58 9.05
C ALA A 65 -6.60 27.08 9.32
N ARG A 66 -6.91 28.36 9.06
CA ARG A 66 -8.30 28.85 9.11
C ARG A 66 -9.12 28.41 7.90
N ARG A 67 -8.46 28.17 6.76
CA ARG A 67 -9.10 27.78 5.49
C ARG A 67 -9.04 26.28 5.26
N TYR A 68 -7.87 25.70 5.50
CA TYR A 68 -7.58 24.31 5.20
C TYR A 68 -7.47 23.50 6.48
N GLY A 69 -7.96 22.27 6.44
CA GLY A 69 -7.72 21.28 7.47
C GLY A 69 -6.27 20.80 7.46
N GLN A 70 -5.92 20.02 8.47
CA GLN A 70 -4.62 19.36 8.54
C GLN A 70 -4.43 18.45 7.30
N PRO A 71 -3.23 18.47 6.68
CA PRO A 71 -2.89 17.50 5.66
C PRO A 71 -2.99 16.07 6.19
N TRP A 72 -3.25 15.12 5.29
CA TRP A 72 -3.36 13.72 5.64
C TRP A 72 -2.70 12.84 4.58
N ILE A 73 -2.26 11.68 5.03
CA ILE A 73 -1.76 10.57 4.22
C ILE A 73 -2.48 9.30 4.66
N ALA A 74 -2.73 8.39 3.74
CA ALA A 74 -3.39 7.14 3.99
C ALA A 74 -2.96 6.07 2.99
N ARG A 75 -3.04 4.81 3.42
CA ARG A 75 -2.92 3.64 2.55
C ARG A 75 -4.32 3.13 2.19
N VAL A 76 -4.51 2.74 0.93
CA VAL A 76 -5.69 1.98 0.52
C VAL A 76 -5.58 0.54 1.01
N VAL A 77 -6.53 0.11 1.83
CA VAL A 77 -6.58 -1.28 2.33
C VAL A 77 -7.61 -2.13 1.58
N ARG A 78 -8.67 -1.50 1.07
CA ARG A 78 -9.71 -2.18 0.29
C ARG A 78 -10.27 -1.26 -0.78
N TRP A 79 -10.56 -1.78 -1.96
CA TRP A 79 -11.28 -1.04 -2.99
C TRP A 79 -12.43 -1.85 -3.59
N PRO A 80 -13.63 -1.80 -3.00
CA PRO A 80 -14.78 -2.53 -3.53
C PRO A 80 -15.22 -1.98 -4.90
N PRO A 81 -15.69 -2.83 -5.83
CA PRO A 81 -16.23 -2.39 -7.11
C PRO A 81 -17.34 -1.35 -6.94
N GLY A 82 -17.26 -0.26 -7.72
CA GLY A 82 -18.24 0.81 -7.71
C GLY A 82 -18.26 1.69 -6.45
N LYS A 83 -17.38 1.46 -5.47
CA LYS A 83 -17.33 2.21 -4.21
C LYS A 83 -16.02 3.00 -4.07
N ARG A 84 -16.00 3.88 -3.06
CA ARG A 84 -14.76 4.51 -2.59
C ARG A 84 -13.87 3.47 -1.92
N CYS A 85 -12.56 3.69 -1.97
CA CYS A 85 -11.60 2.88 -1.24
C CYS A 85 -11.74 3.07 0.28
N ASP A 86 -11.52 1.98 1.01
CA ASP A 86 -11.29 2.02 2.44
C ASP A 86 -9.82 2.38 2.68
N LEU A 87 -9.60 3.27 3.65
CA LEU A 87 -8.31 3.87 3.94
C LEU A 87 -7.89 3.54 5.37
N THR A 88 -6.61 3.21 5.55
CA THR A 88 -5.95 3.32 6.86
C THR A 88 -5.13 4.60 6.86
N PHE A 89 -5.51 5.54 7.73
CA PHE A 89 -4.83 6.83 7.83
C PHE A 89 -3.50 6.69 8.56
N GLY A 90 -2.51 7.42 8.06
CA GLY A 90 -1.26 7.67 8.75
C GLY A 90 -1.37 8.87 9.70
N ILE A 91 -0.23 9.41 10.06
CA ILE A 91 -0.10 10.56 10.95
C ILE A 91 0.47 11.76 10.18
N PHE A 92 0.13 12.97 10.62
CA PHE A 92 0.80 14.19 10.16
C PHE A 92 1.62 14.78 11.30
N LEU A 93 2.93 14.87 11.06
CA LEU A 93 3.95 15.41 11.95
C LEU A 93 4.30 16.82 11.48
N GLY A 94 3.50 17.79 11.92
CA GLY A 94 3.68 19.17 11.47
C GLY A 94 2.72 20.15 12.11
N SER A 95 2.72 21.36 11.55
CA SER A 95 1.84 22.46 11.95
C SER A 95 1.37 23.24 10.73
N ALA A 96 0.71 24.39 10.94
CA ALA A 96 0.36 25.32 9.85
C ALA A 96 1.59 25.83 9.06
N SER A 97 2.79 25.72 9.63
CA SER A 97 4.06 26.07 8.96
C SER A 97 4.54 24.99 7.98
N GLY A 98 3.85 23.85 7.88
CA GLY A 98 4.24 22.70 7.06
C GLY A 98 4.59 21.49 7.93
N GLY A 99 5.04 20.42 7.29
CA GLY A 99 5.49 19.19 7.94
C GLY A 99 5.24 17.96 7.08
N ASP A 100 5.35 16.80 7.70
CA ASP A 100 5.39 15.53 6.99
C ASP A 100 4.18 14.66 7.32
N GLY A 101 3.56 14.08 6.30
CA GLY A 101 2.66 12.94 6.46
C GLY A 101 3.44 11.64 6.44
N GLU A 102 3.18 10.77 7.39
CA GLU A 102 3.79 9.44 7.50
C GLU A 102 2.73 8.33 7.51
N VAL A 103 2.95 7.27 6.74
CA VAL A 103 2.19 6.02 6.83
C VAL A 103 3.10 4.81 6.62
N LEU A 104 2.82 3.71 7.34
CA LEU A 104 3.46 2.43 7.04
C LEU A 104 2.75 1.75 5.87
N ALA A 105 3.53 1.34 4.89
CA ALA A 105 3.03 0.68 3.69
C ALA A 105 4.06 -0.32 3.16
N ARG A 106 3.64 -1.23 2.28
CA ARG A 106 4.53 -2.10 1.52
C ARG A 106 4.77 -1.49 0.14
N ALA A 107 5.88 -1.84 -0.51
CA ALA A 107 6.02 -1.51 -1.92
C ALA A 107 4.85 -2.10 -2.72
N GLY A 108 4.34 -1.33 -3.69
CA GLY A 108 3.12 -1.66 -4.43
C GLY A 108 1.82 -1.24 -3.73
N ASP A 109 1.81 -0.95 -2.43
CA ASP A 109 0.62 -0.41 -1.76
C ASP A 109 0.27 0.96 -2.36
N ILE A 110 -1.03 1.23 -2.47
CA ILE A 110 -1.52 2.51 -2.98
C ILE A 110 -1.59 3.51 -1.84
N ILE A 111 -0.93 4.63 -2.04
CA ILE A 111 -0.90 5.75 -1.12
C ILE A 111 -1.79 6.86 -1.67
N ARG A 112 -2.58 7.43 -0.78
CA ARG A 112 -3.42 8.59 -1.04
C ARG A 112 -3.10 9.66 -0.01
N TRP A 113 -2.94 10.88 -0.46
CA TRP A 113 -2.69 12.01 0.44
C TRP A 113 -3.39 13.25 -0.04
N GLY A 114 -3.64 14.20 0.84
CA GLY A 114 -4.39 15.39 0.47
C GLY A 114 -4.63 16.35 1.60
N GLN A 115 -5.46 17.34 1.31
CA GLN A 115 -5.85 18.36 2.27
C GLN A 115 -7.27 18.83 2.00
N ARG A 116 -8.06 18.91 3.08
CA ARG A 116 -9.44 19.39 3.02
C ARG A 116 -9.46 20.92 3.00
N ASP A 117 -10.26 21.50 2.11
CA ASP A 117 -10.68 22.90 2.19
C ASP A 117 -12.05 22.95 2.88
N HIS A 118 -12.16 23.70 3.98
CA HIS A 118 -13.41 23.83 4.73
C HIS A 118 -14.50 24.58 3.95
N ARG A 119 -14.13 25.32 2.90
CA ARG A 119 -15.07 25.98 1.97
C ARG A 119 -15.49 25.07 0.82
N GLY A 120 -14.89 23.88 0.70
CA GLY A 120 -15.23 22.85 -0.29
C GLY A 120 -14.61 23.04 -1.68
N ARG A 121 -14.16 24.24 -2.05
CA ARG A 121 -13.79 24.54 -3.44
C ARG A 121 -12.37 24.08 -3.84
N HIS A 122 -11.47 23.87 -2.88
CA HIS A 122 -10.08 23.49 -3.15
C HIS A 122 -9.61 22.30 -2.30
N THR A 123 -10.52 21.40 -1.93
CA THR A 123 -10.10 20.10 -1.37
C THR A 123 -9.38 19.35 -2.48
N TRP A 124 -8.19 18.84 -2.18
CA TRP A 124 -7.41 18.09 -3.14
C TRP A 124 -6.91 16.79 -2.53
N ALA A 125 -6.72 15.79 -3.40
CA ALA A 125 -6.08 14.54 -3.06
C ALA A 125 -5.24 14.08 -4.26
N ARG A 126 -4.11 13.45 -3.97
CA ARG A 126 -3.20 12.84 -4.93
C ARG A 126 -3.06 11.36 -4.63
N TRP A 127 -2.55 10.63 -5.61
CA TRP A 127 -2.41 9.18 -5.61
C TRP A 127 -1.00 8.81 -6.02
N GLY A 128 -0.55 7.66 -5.53
CA GLY A 128 0.74 7.10 -5.90
C GLY A 128 0.93 5.69 -5.37
N ILE A 129 2.02 5.07 -5.80
CA ILE A 129 2.38 3.71 -5.44
C ILE A 129 3.64 3.77 -4.58
N ALA A 130 3.58 3.18 -3.39
CA ALA A 130 4.73 3.07 -2.51
C ALA A 130 5.84 2.24 -3.17
N GLN A 131 7.08 2.70 -3.07
CA GLN A 131 8.27 2.02 -3.56
C GLN A 131 9.03 1.38 -2.39
N ASP A 132 9.99 0.49 -2.68
CA ASP A 132 10.79 -0.22 -1.67
C ASP A 132 11.70 0.71 -0.83
N ASP A 133 11.98 1.92 -1.32
CA ASP A 133 12.78 2.93 -0.62
C ASP A 133 11.93 3.88 0.26
N GLY A 134 10.61 3.65 0.35
CA GLY A 134 9.68 4.51 1.07
C GLY A 134 9.23 5.75 0.29
N SER A 135 9.73 5.95 -0.94
CA SER A 135 9.22 7.00 -1.83
C SER A 135 7.84 6.63 -2.39
N VAL A 136 7.15 7.64 -2.93
CA VAL A 136 5.86 7.45 -3.60
C VAL A 136 6.00 7.83 -5.06
N GLN A 137 5.77 6.88 -5.95
CA GLN A 137 5.65 7.16 -7.38
C GLN A 137 4.26 7.75 -7.66
N PRO A 138 4.13 9.03 -8.05
CA PRO A 138 2.83 9.64 -8.28
C PRO A 138 2.12 9.01 -9.48
N CYS A 139 0.81 8.83 -9.38
CA CYS A 139 -0.01 8.31 -10.48
C CYS A 139 -1.42 8.94 -10.47
N ALA A 140 -2.18 8.74 -11.56
CA ALA A 140 -3.58 9.14 -11.58
C ALA A 140 -4.44 8.14 -10.79
N GLU A 141 -5.60 8.59 -10.27
CA GLU A 141 -6.54 7.72 -9.56
C GLU A 141 -6.93 6.47 -10.36
N ARG A 142 -7.14 6.65 -11.67
CA ARG A 142 -7.46 5.55 -12.59
C ARG A 142 -6.35 4.49 -12.61
N ASP A 143 -5.09 4.92 -12.57
CA ASP A 143 -3.94 4.03 -12.66
C ASP A 143 -3.68 3.35 -11.32
N ALA A 144 -3.85 4.09 -10.20
CA ALA A 144 -3.90 3.50 -8.86
C ALA A 144 -4.98 2.41 -8.78
N ARG A 145 -6.20 2.68 -9.26
CA ARG A 145 -7.28 1.70 -9.26
C ARG A 145 -7.00 0.48 -10.14
N ARG A 146 -6.27 0.63 -11.24
CA ARG A 146 -5.80 -0.49 -12.08
C ARG A 146 -4.68 -1.29 -11.41
N ALA A 147 -3.81 -0.62 -10.66
CA ALA A 147 -2.74 -1.25 -9.89
C ALA A 147 -3.27 -2.01 -8.67
N TYR A 148 -4.44 -1.63 -8.14
CA TYR A 148 -5.13 -2.36 -7.08
C TYR A 148 -5.64 -3.72 -7.61
N ARG A 149 -4.76 -4.72 -7.57
CA ARG A 149 -5.10 -6.12 -7.86
C ARG A 149 -5.66 -6.74 -6.58
N ILE A 150 -6.89 -7.26 -6.67
CA ILE A 150 -7.54 -8.04 -5.62
C ILE A 150 -7.00 -9.47 -5.70
#